data_AF-A0A662W4K4-F1
#
_entry.id   AF-A0A662W4K4-F1
#
_cell.length_a   1.000
_cell.length_b   1.000
_cell.length_c   1.000
_cell.angle_alpha   90.00
_cell.angle_beta   90.00
_cell.angle_gamma   90.00
#
_symmetry.space_group_name_H-M   'P 1'
#
loop_
_entity.id
_entity.type
_entity.pdbx_description
1 polymer ?
#
loop_
_entity_poly.entity_id
_entity_poly.type
_entity_poly.pdbx_seq_one_letter_code
_entity_poly.pdbx_strand_id
1 'polypeptide(L)'
;MQREELARRLLEIQGGKCFICEEPIDLELHKWEIDHIIPRAKGGRDNENNYAVVHESCNRKKLDSDLRVARCMARYEKIKEKYSNLGPNRPNLGDFLREFGGAKHLLRVRIHDNYIEYVLDGATTSSVPLYKDKLSGMDYFFVVLPIEYIFHDERINPRAIGSRIKGLIEEFLAGRPQLHVSLAWAQENNGEIKVHVFDGQHKAAAQMLLGVRELPVRVFLNPDLDTLLVANTRAGTVLKQVAFDKSVQRFLGSQIYWEKIDQFRRMTNRSEDDLNFSEQDLLRFFRGEHREIKRYILDDVRTAVIHNPENRLKDYVEFSGRSKEKPLSYSTIEKTFFAFFINKEPMSMPLSYKLEVGENPRQLEKEQLVKLMNIVAEEIYVGKYDFDLGSYRIEEKLRKGEDIPDDHLRAIRLSREEILYNILRYVRDCIKRYYLMNEGKVIEDNELFQNKFPDIMWDHIRKVIRNIASLPIWVNRDPTISSAVFGGKQTYDFWKHVFDTGYTPSGVAVLPRGLNLDDLLT
;
A
#
# COMPACT_ATOMS: atom_id res chain seq x y z
N MET A 1 14.14 10.00 43.16
CA MET A 1 15.28 9.10 43.45
C MET A 1 15.44 7.99 42.42
N GLN A 2 14.53 7.00 42.31
CA GLN A 2 14.73 5.85 41.37
C GLN A 2 14.88 6.24 39.88
N ARG A 3 14.15 7.26 39.39
CA ARG A 3 14.20 7.69 37.97
C ARG A 3 15.53 8.35 37.59
N GLU A 4 16.07 9.21 38.44
CA GLU A 4 17.36 9.90 38.18
C GLU A 4 18.54 8.94 38.27
N GLU A 5 18.49 8.01 39.22
CA GLU A 5 19.49 6.95 39.33
C GLU A 5 19.49 6.03 38.11
N LEU A 6 18.29 5.64 37.63
CA LEU A 6 18.15 4.91 36.37
C LEU A 6 18.66 5.72 35.18
N ALA A 7 18.33 7.02 35.09
CA ALA A 7 18.82 7.88 34.02
C ALA A 7 20.35 7.98 34.02
N ARG A 8 21.00 8.11 35.20
CA ARG A 8 22.46 8.11 35.31
C ARG A 8 23.07 6.80 34.83
N ARG A 9 22.55 5.64 35.26
CA ARG A 9 23.01 4.32 34.80
C ARG A 9 22.86 4.15 33.28
N LEU A 10 21.71 4.51 32.72
CA LEU A 10 21.46 4.45 31.28
C LEU A 10 22.38 5.40 30.51
N LEU A 11 22.60 6.62 31.02
CA LEU A 11 23.44 7.60 30.38
C LEU A 11 24.92 7.21 30.41
N GLU A 12 25.38 6.57 31.48
CA GLU A 12 26.73 5.98 31.59
C GLU A 12 26.94 4.90 30.51
N ILE A 13 25.98 3.98 30.35
CA ILE A 13 26.00 2.97 29.27
C ILE A 13 25.99 3.62 27.88
N GLN A 14 25.29 4.75 27.73
CA GLN A 14 25.23 5.53 26.50
C GLN A 14 26.45 6.44 26.26
N GLY A 15 27.45 6.42 27.15
CA GLY A 15 28.65 7.24 27.04
C GLY A 15 28.38 8.75 27.17
N GLY A 16 27.41 9.14 28.01
CA GLY A 16 27.08 10.54 28.27
C GLY A 16 26.22 11.21 27.20
N LYS A 17 25.66 10.44 26.25
CA LYS A 17 25.01 10.99 25.05
C LYS A 17 23.54 10.58 24.94
N CYS A 18 22.77 11.44 24.26
CA CYS A 18 21.41 11.14 23.83
C CYS A 18 21.39 9.92 22.90
N PHE A 19 20.50 8.97 23.15
CA PHE A 19 20.39 7.78 22.31
C PHE A 19 19.97 8.10 20.86
N ILE A 20 19.19 9.17 20.63
CA ILE A 20 18.70 9.52 19.28
C ILE A 20 19.73 10.37 18.54
N CYS A 21 20.07 11.55 19.05
CA CYS A 21 20.91 12.50 18.32
C CYS A 21 22.41 12.32 18.55
N GLU A 22 22.82 11.49 19.51
CA GLU A 22 24.24 11.21 19.83
C GLU A 22 25.04 12.44 20.32
N GLU A 23 24.35 13.52 20.68
CA GLU A 23 24.94 14.69 21.35
C GLU A 23 24.96 14.49 22.87
N PRO A 24 25.90 15.14 23.60
CA PRO A 24 25.96 15.06 25.05
C PRO A 24 24.64 15.42 25.74
N ILE A 25 24.29 14.69 26.79
CA ILE A 25 23.20 15.05 27.71
C ILE A 25 23.81 15.40 29.06
N ASP A 26 23.51 16.59 29.54
CA ASP A 26 23.70 16.98 30.93
C ASP A 26 22.35 16.85 31.65
N LEU A 27 22.27 16.00 32.68
CA LEU A 27 21.01 15.73 33.38
C LEU A 27 20.52 16.90 34.24
N GLU A 28 21.38 17.85 34.56
CA GLU A 28 21.08 19.05 35.34
C GLU A 28 20.69 20.23 34.44
N LEU A 29 21.35 20.36 33.29
CA LEU A 29 21.16 21.49 32.37
C LEU A 29 20.13 21.22 31.26
N HIS A 30 20.02 19.97 30.79
CA HIS A 30 19.16 19.63 29.65
C HIS A 30 17.84 19.00 30.09
N LYS A 31 16.78 19.22 29.30
CA LYS A 31 15.53 18.47 29.43
C LYS A 31 15.68 17.09 28.78
N TRP A 32 15.40 16.04 29.54
CA TRP A 32 15.56 14.65 29.12
C TRP A 32 14.35 13.79 29.50
N GLU A 33 14.20 12.69 28.77
CA GLU A 33 13.18 11.67 28.99
C GLU A 33 13.82 10.28 28.90
N ILE A 34 13.20 9.28 29.54
CA ILE A 34 13.51 7.87 29.34
C ILE A 34 12.41 7.31 28.46
N ASP A 35 12.78 6.70 27.34
CA ASP A 35 11.84 6.10 26.40
C ASP A 35 12.24 4.67 26.03
N HIS A 36 11.29 3.89 25.50
CA HIS A 36 11.53 2.53 25.05
C HIS A 36 12.30 2.51 23.72
N ILE A 37 13.40 1.75 23.65
CA ILE A 37 14.18 1.54 22.43
C ILE A 37 13.30 0.92 21.35
N ILE A 38 12.68 -0.19 21.68
CA ILE A 38 11.62 -0.81 20.91
C ILE A 38 10.30 -0.35 21.55
N PRO A 39 9.42 0.36 20.83
CA PRO A 39 8.15 0.83 21.37
C PRO A 39 7.32 -0.34 21.90
N ARG A 40 6.57 -0.13 23.00
CA ARG A 40 5.64 -1.14 23.54
C ARG A 40 4.62 -1.61 22.49
N ALA A 41 4.22 -0.69 21.61
CA ALA A 41 3.42 -1.02 20.44
C ALA A 41 4.12 -2.15 19.69
N LYS A 42 5.36 -2.00 19.21
CA LYS A 42 6.11 -2.99 18.43
C LYS A 42 6.69 -4.18 19.25
N GLY A 43 6.05 -4.56 20.35
CA GLY A 43 6.46 -5.71 21.16
C GLY A 43 7.66 -5.46 22.08
N GLY A 44 8.07 -4.20 22.27
CA GLY A 44 9.13 -3.85 23.20
C GLY A 44 8.78 -4.16 24.66
N ARG A 45 9.73 -4.76 25.40
CA ARG A 45 9.56 -5.09 26.82
C ARG A 45 9.59 -3.82 27.68
N ASP A 46 8.83 -3.81 28.75
CA ASP A 46 8.82 -2.71 29.72
C ASP A 46 9.84 -2.96 30.83
N ASN A 47 11.12 -2.84 30.51
CA ASN A 47 12.22 -3.04 31.46
C ASN A 47 13.47 -2.22 31.09
N GLU A 48 14.40 -2.12 32.04
CA GLU A 48 15.63 -1.31 31.89
C GLU A 48 16.47 -1.67 30.66
N ASN A 49 16.43 -2.93 30.20
CA ASN A 49 17.15 -3.39 29.01
C ASN A 49 16.58 -2.84 27.68
N ASN A 50 15.37 -2.27 27.72
CA ASN A 50 14.73 -1.64 26.58
C ASN A 50 14.58 -0.13 26.78
N TYR A 51 15.26 0.48 27.74
CA TYR A 51 15.18 1.91 28.00
C TYR A 51 16.40 2.66 27.49
N ALA A 52 16.19 3.92 27.11
CA ALA A 52 17.28 4.82 26.78
C ALA A 52 16.94 6.26 27.16
N VAL A 53 17.97 7.01 27.56
CA VAL A 53 17.87 8.44 27.86
C VAL A 53 18.01 9.25 26.56
N VAL A 54 17.07 10.16 26.36
CA VAL A 54 16.98 11.02 25.17
C VAL A 54 16.69 12.47 25.56
N HIS A 55 17.11 13.42 24.73
CA HIS A 55 16.64 14.80 24.85
C HIS A 55 15.11 14.85 24.66
N GLU A 56 14.42 15.65 25.45
CA GLU A 56 12.96 15.86 25.35
C GLU A 56 12.55 16.26 23.92
N SER A 57 13.34 17.16 23.30
CA SER A 57 13.11 17.62 21.93
C SER A 57 13.27 16.50 20.88
N CYS A 58 14.17 15.55 21.11
CA CYS A 58 14.36 14.41 20.22
C CYS A 58 13.21 13.42 20.35
N ASN A 59 12.73 13.18 21.58
CA ASN A 59 11.62 12.26 21.82
C ASN A 59 10.31 12.76 21.19
N ARG A 60 10.03 14.06 21.33
CA ARG A 60 8.83 14.67 20.71
C ARG A 60 8.83 14.56 19.18
N LYS A 61 9.99 14.69 18.54
CA LYS A 61 10.11 14.56 17.07
C LYS A 61 9.95 13.11 16.57
N LYS A 62 10.30 12.13 17.40
CA LYS A 62 10.26 10.69 17.07
C LYS A 62 8.84 10.13 16.94
N LEU A 63 7.89 10.64 17.72
CA LEU A 63 6.55 10.08 17.87
C LEU A 63 6.62 8.59 18.27
N ASP A 64 5.92 7.71 17.55
CA ASP A 64 5.79 6.27 17.80
C ASP A 64 6.88 5.41 17.13
N SER A 65 7.91 6.03 16.54
CA SER A 65 8.99 5.32 15.85
C SER A 65 9.85 4.50 16.82
N ASP A 66 10.60 3.52 16.31
CA ASP A 66 11.66 2.83 17.07
C ASP A 66 12.84 3.79 17.30
N LEU A 67 13.48 3.77 18.48
CA LEU A 67 14.60 4.68 18.79
C LEU A 67 15.80 4.46 17.86
N ARG A 68 16.01 3.23 17.37
CA ARG A 68 17.09 2.92 16.41
C ARG A 68 16.82 3.58 15.06
N VAL A 69 15.56 3.56 14.61
CA VAL A 69 15.12 4.28 13.40
C VAL A 69 15.26 5.79 13.61
N ALA A 70 14.85 6.30 14.77
CA ALA A 70 14.98 7.72 15.10
C ALA A 70 16.46 8.17 15.11
N ARG A 71 17.37 7.36 15.64
CA ARG A 71 18.82 7.60 15.59
C ARG A 71 19.33 7.67 14.15
N CYS A 72 18.95 6.71 13.31
CA CYS A 72 19.31 6.74 11.88
C CYS A 72 18.80 8.00 11.20
N MET A 73 17.57 8.43 11.49
CA MET A 73 17.01 9.66 10.93
C MET A 73 17.70 10.92 11.47
N ALA A 74 18.10 10.95 12.74
CA ALA A 74 18.89 12.05 13.28
C ALA A 74 20.26 12.17 12.60
N ARG A 75 20.95 11.05 12.37
CA ARG A 75 22.19 11.01 11.57
C ARG A 75 21.94 11.50 10.15
N TYR A 76 20.88 11.02 9.49
CA TYR A 76 20.49 11.46 8.15
C TYR A 76 20.27 12.98 8.09
N GLU A 77 19.54 13.57 9.03
CA GLU A 77 19.29 15.03 9.03
C GLU A 77 20.58 15.83 9.25
N LYS A 78 21.50 15.39 10.12
CA LYS A 78 22.82 16.03 10.26
C LYS A 78 23.60 16.03 8.95
N ILE A 79 23.64 14.89 8.26
CA ILE A 79 24.31 14.77 6.96
C ILE A 79 23.62 15.68 5.94
N LYS A 80 22.28 15.67 5.92
CA LYS A 80 21.52 16.53 5.02
C LYS A 80 21.77 18.01 5.27
N GLU A 81 21.75 18.48 6.51
CA GLU A 81 22.07 19.88 6.86
C GLU A 81 23.48 20.26 6.41
N LYS A 82 24.46 19.37 6.63
CA LYS A 82 25.86 19.59 6.24
C LYS A 82 26.05 19.71 4.73
N TYR A 83 25.30 18.95 3.93
CA TYR A 83 25.55 18.82 2.48
C TYR A 83 24.53 19.51 1.58
N SER A 84 23.35 19.90 2.09
CA SER A 84 22.27 20.48 1.26
C SER A 84 22.68 21.76 0.53
N ASN A 85 23.57 22.56 1.14
CA ASN A 85 24.03 23.82 0.56
C ASN A 85 25.18 23.64 -0.47
N LEU A 86 25.72 22.42 -0.62
CA LEU A 86 26.82 22.15 -1.55
C LEU A 86 26.34 21.83 -2.97
N GLY A 87 25.03 21.73 -3.21
CA GLY A 87 24.46 21.58 -4.53
C GLY A 87 23.05 20.96 -4.54
N PRO A 88 22.32 21.06 -5.66
CA PRO A 88 20.90 20.67 -5.77
C PRO A 88 20.65 19.16 -5.59
N ASN A 89 21.69 18.35 -5.71
CA ASN A 89 21.61 16.89 -5.72
C ASN A 89 22.22 16.26 -4.46
N ARG A 90 22.27 17.01 -3.35
CA ARG A 90 22.88 16.59 -2.09
C ARG A 90 21.89 16.54 -0.92
N PRO A 91 22.11 15.65 0.07
CA PRO A 91 23.20 14.68 0.15
C PRO A 91 23.02 13.51 -0.85
N ASN A 92 24.10 13.06 -1.47
CA ASN A 92 24.13 11.88 -2.35
C ASN A 92 24.91 10.72 -1.71
N LEU A 93 24.98 9.55 -2.35
CA LEU A 93 25.71 8.40 -1.78
C LEU A 93 27.17 8.72 -1.45
N GLY A 94 27.83 9.57 -2.23
CA GLY A 94 29.21 9.99 -2.00
C GLY A 94 29.38 10.75 -0.68
N ASP A 95 28.39 11.57 -0.31
CA ASP A 95 28.39 12.27 0.97
C ASP A 95 28.23 11.30 2.15
N PHE A 96 27.33 10.32 2.03
CA PHE A 96 27.22 9.27 3.05
C PHE A 96 28.51 8.46 3.17
N LEU A 97 29.07 7.99 2.04
CA LEU A 97 30.35 7.26 2.06
C LEU A 97 31.42 8.07 2.78
N ARG A 98 31.52 9.39 2.54
CA ARG A 98 32.49 10.25 3.23
C ARG A 98 32.27 10.29 4.75
N GLU A 99 31.04 10.48 5.20
CA GLU A 99 30.71 10.53 6.65
C GLU A 99 30.92 9.19 7.36
N PHE A 100 30.72 8.07 6.65
CA PHE A 100 30.95 6.73 7.17
C PHE A 100 32.38 6.20 6.90
N GLY A 101 33.27 7.03 6.34
CA GLY A 101 34.67 6.67 6.09
C GLY A 101 34.88 5.62 4.97
N GLY A 102 33.96 5.56 4.01
CA GLY A 102 34.08 4.81 2.75
C GLY A 102 34.80 5.59 1.63
N ALA A 103 34.77 5.05 0.40
CA ALA A 103 35.35 5.66 -0.80
C ALA A 103 36.84 6.05 -0.68
N LYS A 104 37.67 5.13 -0.21
CA LYS A 104 39.11 5.34 0.08
C LYS A 104 40.05 4.61 -0.85
N HIS A 105 39.74 3.37 -1.22
CA HIS A 105 40.69 2.46 -1.85
C HIS A 105 40.22 2.03 -3.25
N LEU A 106 41.17 1.90 -4.17
CA LEU A 106 40.96 1.21 -5.43
C LEU A 106 41.07 -0.29 -5.19
N LEU A 107 40.34 -1.09 -5.98
CA LEU A 107 40.40 -2.53 -5.89
C LEU A 107 41.47 -3.05 -6.85
N ARG A 108 42.48 -3.74 -6.31
CA ARG A 108 43.48 -4.44 -7.13
C ARG A 108 42.87 -5.72 -7.65
N VAL A 109 42.96 -5.91 -8.96
CA VAL A 109 42.31 -7.01 -9.67
C VAL A 109 43.24 -7.68 -10.67
N ARG A 110 42.98 -8.97 -10.90
CA ARG A 110 43.46 -9.71 -12.07
C ARG A 110 42.26 -10.29 -12.78
N ILE A 111 42.10 -9.95 -14.04
CA ILE A 111 40.96 -10.36 -14.86
C ILE A 111 41.38 -11.59 -15.67
N HIS A 112 40.56 -12.62 -15.62
CA HIS A 112 40.65 -13.82 -16.44
C HIS A 112 39.35 -14.00 -17.23
N ASP A 113 39.34 -14.91 -18.20
CA ASP A 113 38.21 -15.11 -19.10
C ASP A 113 36.90 -15.44 -18.37
N ASN A 114 36.97 -16.20 -17.27
CA ASN A 114 35.80 -16.71 -16.55
C ASN A 114 35.71 -16.25 -15.08
N TYR A 115 36.69 -15.50 -14.58
CA TYR A 115 36.72 -15.05 -13.19
C TYR A 115 37.61 -13.83 -13.01
N ILE A 116 37.39 -13.11 -11.91
CA ILE A 116 38.23 -12.01 -11.45
C ILE A 116 38.80 -12.39 -10.11
N GLU A 117 40.11 -12.22 -9.95
CA GLU A 117 40.78 -12.22 -8.65
C GLU A 117 40.88 -10.79 -8.14
N TYR A 118 40.72 -10.60 -6.84
CA TYR A 118 40.92 -9.30 -6.21
C TYR A 118 41.52 -9.45 -4.82
N VAL A 119 42.10 -8.36 -4.34
CA VAL A 119 42.72 -8.27 -3.01
C VAL A 119 42.16 -7.05 -2.29
N LEU A 120 41.74 -7.26 -1.04
CA LEU A 120 41.42 -6.21 -0.08
C LEU A 120 42.61 -6.02 0.86
N ASP A 121 42.78 -4.84 1.44
CA ASP A 121 43.95 -4.49 2.26
C ASP A 121 44.11 -5.47 3.44
N GLY A 122 45.22 -6.21 3.44
CA GLY A 122 45.55 -7.19 4.49
C GLY A 122 44.91 -8.58 4.32
N ALA A 123 44.19 -8.85 3.22
CA ALA A 123 43.47 -10.10 2.99
C ALA A 123 44.15 -11.03 1.97
N THR A 124 43.80 -12.31 2.03
CA THR A 124 44.10 -13.31 1.00
C THR A 124 43.40 -12.97 -0.32
N THR A 125 44.03 -13.32 -1.44
CA THR A 125 43.41 -13.21 -2.77
C THR A 125 42.07 -13.94 -2.80
N SER A 126 41.02 -13.22 -3.21
CA SER A 126 39.67 -13.74 -3.39
C SER A 126 39.36 -13.82 -4.88
N SER A 127 38.49 -14.74 -5.29
CA SER A 127 38.05 -14.86 -6.68
C SER A 127 36.54 -14.94 -6.80
N VAL A 128 36.00 -14.30 -7.83
CA VAL A 128 34.57 -14.31 -8.17
C VAL A 128 34.39 -14.61 -9.66
N PRO A 129 33.32 -15.34 -10.06
CA PRO A 129 33.08 -15.60 -11.47
C PRO A 129 32.80 -14.33 -12.26
N LEU A 130 33.29 -14.30 -13.50
CA LEU A 130 33.00 -13.27 -14.50
C LEU A 130 31.89 -13.81 -15.40
N TYR A 131 30.83 -13.02 -15.56
CA TYR A 131 29.67 -13.37 -16.35
C TYR A 131 29.54 -12.43 -17.54
N LYS A 132 28.89 -12.91 -18.60
CA LYS A 132 28.55 -12.11 -19.76
C LYS A 132 27.05 -11.92 -19.88
N ASP A 133 26.61 -10.67 -19.99
CA ASP A 133 25.22 -10.37 -20.29
C ASP A 133 24.93 -10.71 -21.75
N LYS A 134 24.03 -11.68 -22.00
CA LYS A 134 23.86 -12.28 -23.32
C LYS A 134 23.35 -11.31 -24.40
N LEU A 135 22.63 -10.26 -24.00
CA LEU A 135 22.00 -9.33 -24.94
C LEU A 135 22.84 -8.08 -25.16
N SER A 136 23.37 -7.48 -24.09
CA SER A 136 24.25 -6.31 -24.21
C SER A 136 25.70 -6.67 -24.52
N GLY A 137 26.11 -7.91 -24.28
CA GLY A 137 27.48 -8.37 -24.44
C GLY A 137 28.44 -7.87 -23.36
N MET A 138 27.96 -7.13 -22.36
CA MET A 138 28.80 -6.58 -21.29
C MET A 138 29.22 -7.66 -20.28
N ASP A 139 30.48 -7.61 -19.88
CA ASP A 139 30.99 -8.45 -18.80
C ASP A 139 30.64 -7.83 -17.44
N TYR A 140 30.29 -8.68 -16.48
CA TYR A 140 29.93 -8.25 -15.14
C TYR A 140 30.23 -9.33 -14.10
N PHE A 141 30.36 -8.93 -12.85
CA PHE A 141 30.55 -9.85 -11.73
C PHE A 141 29.74 -9.39 -10.51
N PHE A 142 29.54 -10.30 -9.56
CA PHE A 142 28.93 -10.02 -8.27
C PHE A 142 29.97 -10.09 -7.18
N VAL A 143 29.96 -9.12 -6.28
CA VAL A 143 30.91 -9.04 -5.18
C VAL A 143 30.27 -8.36 -3.97
N VAL A 144 30.71 -8.74 -2.78
CA VAL A 144 30.43 -8.01 -1.54
C VAL A 144 31.68 -7.21 -1.21
N LEU A 145 31.57 -5.88 -1.18
CA LEU A 145 32.71 -4.99 -0.95
C LEU A 145 32.51 -4.15 0.31
N PRO A 146 33.58 -3.93 1.11
CA PRO A 146 33.58 -2.91 2.12
C PRO A 146 33.30 -1.54 1.50
N ILE A 147 32.61 -0.65 2.23
CA ILE A 147 32.25 0.67 1.71
C ILE A 147 33.49 1.54 1.36
N GLU A 148 34.66 1.20 1.88
CA GLU A 148 35.95 1.78 1.57
C GLU A 148 36.35 1.61 0.10
N TYR A 149 35.86 0.57 -0.59
CA TYR A 149 36.16 0.29 -2.00
C TYR A 149 35.04 0.76 -2.94
N ILE A 150 33.97 1.33 -2.38
CA ILE A 150 32.78 1.77 -3.13
C ILE A 150 32.81 3.29 -3.29
N PHE A 151 32.56 3.74 -4.51
CA PHE A 151 32.46 5.16 -4.87
C PHE A 151 31.08 5.46 -5.43
N HIS A 152 30.63 6.71 -5.30
CA HIS A 152 29.40 7.17 -5.94
C HIS A 152 29.66 7.63 -7.37
N ASP A 153 28.78 7.25 -8.28
CA ASP A 153 28.71 7.81 -9.62
C ASP A 153 27.71 8.98 -9.69
N GLU A 154 28.22 10.18 -9.95
CA GLU A 154 27.38 11.39 -10.08
C GLU A 154 26.84 11.60 -11.51
N ARG A 155 27.37 10.88 -12.52
CA ARG A 155 27.03 11.08 -13.94
C ARG A 155 25.74 10.35 -14.33
N ILE A 156 25.67 9.06 -14.02
CA ILE A 156 24.57 8.14 -14.34
C ILE A 156 23.42 8.30 -13.35
N ASN A 157 23.71 8.66 -12.09
CA ASN A 157 22.68 8.87 -11.08
C ASN A 157 22.90 10.13 -10.24
N PRO A 158 22.47 11.28 -10.75
CA PRO A 158 22.66 12.56 -10.09
C PRO A 158 21.63 12.84 -8.99
N ARG A 159 20.91 11.86 -8.44
CA ARG A 159 19.77 12.14 -7.53
C ARG A 159 20.23 12.27 -6.07
N ALA A 160 19.65 13.22 -5.35
CA ALA A 160 19.79 13.28 -3.89
C ALA A 160 19.09 12.11 -3.18
N ILE A 161 19.59 11.75 -2.00
CA ILE A 161 18.97 10.79 -1.09
C ILE A 161 17.90 11.53 -0.27
N GLY A 162 16.64 11.41 -0.70
CA GLY A 162 15.49 11.97 0.00
C GLY A 162 15.02 11.20 1.24
N SER A 163 14.05 11.78 1.95
CA SER A 163 13.49 11.31 3.23
C SER A 163 12.80 9.94 3.20
N ARG A 164 12.50 9.40 2.00
CA ARG A 164 11.95 8.04 1.83
C ARG A 164 12.89 6.93 2.34
N ILE A 165 14.14 7.26 2.65
CA ILE A 165 15.10 6.36 3.31
C ILE A 165 14.58 5.77 4.62
N LYS A 166 13.68 6.49 5.35
CA LYS A 166 13.06 5.99 6.59
C LYS A 166 12.40 4.63 6.38
N GLY A 167 11.65 4.45 5.29
CA GLY A 167 10.97 3.19 5.00
C GLY A 167 11.96 2.04 4.80
N LEU A 168 13.07 2.28 4.09
CA LEU A 168 14.12 1.25 3.91
C LEU A 168 14.80 0.87 5.22
N ILE A 169 15.04 1.85 6.10
CA ILE A 169 15.61 1.61 7.43
C ILE A 169 14.66 0.73 8.24
N GLU A 170 13.35 1.01 8.21
CA GLU A 170 12.33 0.21 8.90
C GLU A 170 12.26 -1.22 8.35
N GLU A 171 12.27 -1.40 7.02
CA GLU A 171 12.26 -2.72 6.37
C GLU A 171 13.48 -3.57 6.76
N PHE A 172 14.69 -2.99 6.64
CA PHE A 172 15.93 -3.70 6.96
C PHE A 172 16.06 -3.99 8.46
N LEU A 173 15.64 -3.07 9.33
CA LEU A 173 15.63 -3.29 10.77
C LEU A 173 14.63 -4.40 11.18
N ALA A 174 13.55 -4.59 10.40
CA ALA A 174 12.61 -5.69 10.57
C ALA A 174 13.15 -7.04 10.03
N GLY A 175 14.40 -7.09 9.55
CA GLY A 175 15.03 -8.30 9.04
C GLY A 175 14.61 -8.69 7.62
N ARG A 176 13.91 -7.80 6.89
CA ARG A 176 13.50 -8.08 5.51
C ARG A 176 14.68 -7.84 4.56
N PRO A 177 14.97 -8.76 3.64
CA PRO A 177 16.18 -8.69 2.82
C PRO A 177 16.09 -7.62 1.73
N GLN A 178 17.25 -7.13 1.29
CA GLN A 178 17.34 -6.35 0.05
C GLN A 178 17.10 -7.25 -1.16
N LEU A 179 15.98 -7.05 -1.87
CA LEU A 179 15.60 -7.89 -3.02
C LEU A 179 16.49 -7.70 -4.26
N HIS A 180 17.02 -6.50 -4.49
CA HIS A 180 17.88 -6.19 -5.64
C HIS A 180 19.17 -5.53 -5.17
N VAL A 181 20.32 -6.10 -5.56
CA VAL A 181 21.68 -5.58 -5.30
C VAL A 181 21.90 -4.19 -5.90
N SER A 182 22.89 -3.47 -5.37
CA SER A 182 23.32 -2.19 -5.97
C SER A 182 24.02 -2.44 -7.30
N LEU A 183 23.90 -1.51 -8.24
CA LEU A 183 24.56 -1.60 -9.54
C LEU A 183 25.73 -0.62 -9.59
N ALA A 184 26.86 -1.09 -10.08
CA ALA A 184 28.07 -0.31 -10.25
C ALA A 184 28.74 -0.60 -11.59
N TRP A 185 29.65 0.28 -11.98
CA TRP A 185 30.57 0.05 -13.08
C TRP A 185 32.01 0.22 -12.62
N ALA A 186 32.95 -0.35 -13.37
CA ALA A 186 34.37 -0.22 -13.12
C ALA A 186 35.14 -0.22 -14.45
N GLN A 187 36.13 0.66 -14.57
CA GLN A 187 37.11 0.63 -15.65
C GLN A 187 38.41 0.06 -15.09
N GLU A 188 38.96 -0.96 -15.75
CA GLU A 188 40.28 -1.48 -15.42
C GLU A 188 41.37 -0.58 -16.00
N ASN A 189 42.35 -0.29 -15.16
CA ASN A 189 43.54 0.46 -15.53
C ASN A 189 44.72 -0.06 -14.71
N ASN A 190 45.68 -0.71 -15.38
CA ASN A 190 46.93 -1.20 -14.79
C ASN A 190 46.74 -2.12 -13.56
N GLY A 191 45.77 -3.03 -13.61
CA GLY A 191 45.46 -3.98 -12.55
C GLY A 191 44.66 -3.38 -11.39
N GLU A 192 44.13 -2.17 -11.53
CA GLU A 192 43.28 -1.53 -10.54
C GLU A 192 41.94 -1.10 -11.15
N ILE A 193 40.88 -1.22 -10.34
CA ILE A 193 39.55 -0.74 -10.70
C ILE A 193 38.97 0.18 -9.63
N LYS A 194 38.19 1.15 -10.06
CA LYS A 194 37.37 2.00 -9.19
C LYS A 194 35.90 1.61 -9.34
N VAL A 195 35.26 1.14 -8.27
CA VAL A 195 33.88 0.65 -8.31
C VAL A 195 32.89 1.80 -8.06
N HIS A 196 32.24 2.25 -9.13
CA HIS A 196 31.32 3.39 -9.15
C HIS A 196 29.86 2.94 -9.09
N VAL A 197 29.23 3.04 -7.92
CA VAL A 197 27.80 2.74 -7.72
C VAL A 197 26.94 3.84 -8.33
N PHE A 198 26.10 3.44 -9.28
CA PHE A 198 25.16 4.31 -9.96
C PHE A 198 23.70 3.97 -9.68
N ASP A 199 23.34 2.79 -9.19
CA ASP A 199 21.95 2.51 -8.76
C ASP A 199 21.90 1.77 -7.42
N GLY A 200 20.85 2.05 -6.64
CA GLY A 200 20.68 1.53 -5.28
C GLY A 200 21.15 2.45 -4.15
N GLN A 201 21.39 3.74 -4.40
CA GLN A 201 21.93 4.68 -3.40
C GLN A 201 21.12 4.77 -2.09
N HIS A 202 19.79 4.79 -2.14
CA HIS A 202 18.96 4.86 -0.93
C HIS A 202 19.10 3.58 -0.09
N LYS A 203 19.28 2.42 -0.74
CA LYS A 203 19.46 1.14 -0.07
C LYS A 203 20.83 1.09 0.60
N ALA A 204 21.88 1.46 -0.13
CA ALA A 204 23.23 1.56 0.41
C ALA A 204 23.30 2.51 1.60
N ALA A 205 22.71 3.70 1.50
CA ALA A 205 22.67 4.66 2.60
C ALA A 205 21.87 4.17 3.81
N ALA A 206 20.72 3.51 3.59
CA ALA A 206 19.93 2.94 4.69
C ALA A 206 20.71 1.84 5.43
N GLN A 207 21.40 0.96 4.70
CA GLN A 207 22.26 -0.07 5.29
C GLN A 207 23.42 0.54 6.09
N MET A 208 24.11 1.56 5.55
CA MET A 208 25.19 2.26 6.28
C MET A 208 24.69 2.94 7.55
N LEU A 209 23.51 3.57 7.51
CA LEU A 209 22.90 4.17 8.70
C LEU A 209 22.61 3.15 9.80
N LEU A 210 22.24 1.92 9.41
CA LEU A 210 22.05 0.76 10.29
C LEU A 210 23.37 0.11 10.74
N GLY A 211 24.52 0.63 10.29
CA GLY A 211 25.84 0.16 10.69
C GLY A 211 26.46 -0.92 9.81
N VAL A 212 25.83 -1.27 8.68
CA VAL A 212 26.39 -2.22 7.72
C VAL A 212 27.63 -1.62 7.04
N ARG A 213 28.72 -2.39 6.98
CA ARG A 213 30.03 -1.98 6.44
C ARG A 213 30.35 -2.56 5.06
N GLU A 214 29.58 -3.55 4.61
CA GLU A 214 29.80 -4.27 3.36
C GLU A 214 28.52 -4.30 2.55
N LEU A 215 28.62 -4.06 1.24
CA LEU A 215 27.45 -4.00 0.36
C LEU A 215 27.58 -5.01 -0.78
N PRO A 216 26.51 -5.76 -1.11
CA PRO A 216 26.47 -6.57 -2.31
C PRO A 216 26.26 -5.69 -3.54
N VAL A 217 27.14 -5.85 -4.54
CA VAL A 217 27.16 -5.04 -5.75
C VAL A 217 27.31 -5.94 -6.98
N ARG A 218 26.54 -5.63 -8.03
CA ARG A 218 26.79 -6.10 -9.39
C ARG A 218 27.61 -5.05 -10.13
N VAL A 219 28.81 -5.42 -10.56
CA VAL A 219 29.75 -4.51 -11.21
C VAL A 219 29.85 -4.86 -12.69
N PHE A 220 29.51 -3.91 -13.57
CA PHE A 220 29.79 -4.00 -15.00
C PHE A 220 31.26 -3.60 -15.25
N LEU A 221 32.02 -4.50 -15.87
CA LEU A 221 33.46 -4.34 -16.10
C LEU A 221 33.70 -3.77 -17.50
N ASN A 222 34.48 -2.69 -17.59
CA ASN A 222 34.78 -1.97 -18.82
C ASN A 222 33.54 -1.72 -19.71
N PRO A 223 32.41 -1.25 -19.17
CA PRO A 223 31.18 -1.13 -19.95
C PRO A 223 31.20 0.12 -20.83
N ASP A 224 30.32 0.13 -21.83
CA ASP A 224 29.90 1.38 -22.48
C ASP A 224 29.00 2.19 -21.52
N LEU A 225 29.54 3.29 -21.00
CA LEU A 225 28.88 4.17 -20.03
C LEU A 225 27.66 4.89 -20.62
N ASP A 226 27.63 5.17 -21.93
CA ASP A 226 26.49 5.85 -22.55
C ASP A 226 25.30 4.90 -22.64
N THR A 227 25.55 3.63 -22.95
CA THR A 227 24.53 2.57 -22.88
C THR A 227 23.97 2.42 -21.46
N LEU A 228 24.83 2.40 -20.43
CA LEU A 228 24.38 2.34 -19.03
C LEU A 228 23.56 3.57 -18.63
N LEU A 229 23.95 4.77 -19.05
CA LEU A 229 23.23 6.01 -18.79
C LEU A 229 21.82 6.00 -19.39
N VAL A 230 21.70 5.61 -20.65
CA VAL A 230 20.41 5.49 -21.36
C VAL A 230 19.53 4.43 -20.70
N ALA A 231 20.10 3.25 -20.38
CA ALA A 231 19.38 2.17 -19.72
C ALA A 231 18.84 2.62 -18.34
N ASN A 232 19.69 3.25 -17.51
CA ASN A 232 19.31 3.74 -16.19
C ASN A 232 18.22 4.82 -16.26
N THR A 233 18.32 5.73 -17.23
CA THR A 233 17.34 6.80 -17.43
C THR A 233 15.98 6.24 -17.86
N ARG A 234 15.95 5.27 -18.78
CA ARG A 234 14.71 4.59 -19.21
C ARG A 234 14.09 3.77 -18.07
N ALA A 235 14.90 3.09 -17.26
CA ALA A 235 14.46 2.35 -16.08
C ALA A 235 13.82 3.28 -15.03
N GLY A 236 14.41 4.46 -14.80
CA GLY A 236 13.89 5.46 -13.86
C GLY A 236 12.62 6.19 -14.33
N THR A 237 12.28 6.12 -15.61
CA THR A 237 11.19 6.89 -16.23
C THR A 237 10.12 5.98 -16.86
N VAL A 238 10.33 5.53 -18.10
CA VAL A 238 9.36 4.82 -18.95
C VAL A 238 9.11 3.39 -18.44
N LEU A 239 10.17 2.72 -18.00
CA LEU A 239 10.13 1.30 -17.59
C LEU A 239 10.08 1.13 -16.08
N LYS A 240 9.76 2.20 -15.33
CA LYS A 240 9.67 2.17 -13.88
C LYS A 240 8.81 0.99 -13.45
N GLN A 241 9.32 0.18 -12.51
CA GLN A 241 8.56 -0.93 -11.94
C GLN A 241 7.16 -0.44 -11.57
N VAL A 242 6.17 -1.02 -12.24
CA VAL A 242 4.77 -0.70 -12.00
C VAL A 242 4.47 -1.22 -10.60
N ALA A 243 4.11 -0.32 -9.69
CA ALA A 243 3.60 -0.72 -8.39
C ALA A 243 2.43 -1.69 -8.63
N PHE A 244 2.35 -2.76 -7.84
CA PHE A 244 1.19 -3.64 -7.87
C PHE A 244 -0.08 -2.80 -7.84
N ASP A 245 -1.03 -3.12 -8.73
CA ASP A 245 -2.33 -2.47 -8.65
C ASP A 245 -3.00 -2.79 -7.31
N LYS A 246 -4.04 -2.03 -6.98
CA LYS A 246 -4.72 -2.19 -5.70
C LYS A 246 -5.27 -3.60 -5.52
N SER A 247 -5.80 -4.23 -6.58
CA SER A 247 -6.40 -5.55 -6.46
C SER A 247 -5.36 -6.62 -6.09
N VAL A 248 -4.17 -6.56 -6.70
CA VAL A 248 -3.05 -7.44 -6.37
C VAL A 248 -2.55 -7.19 -4.95
N GLN A 249 -2.46 -5.92 -4.53
CA GLN A 249 -2.10 -5.59 -3.14
C GLN A 249 -3.08 -6.18 -2.12
N ARG A 250 -4.39 -6.15 -2.42
CA ARG A 250 -5.45 -6.73 -1.55
C ARG A 250 -5.37 -8.25 -1.51
N PHE A 251 -5.12 -8.88 -2.66
CA PHE A 251 -4.90 -10.32 -2.72
C PHE A 251 -3.70 -10.75 -1.88
N LEU A 252 -2.55 -10.07 -2.03
CA LEU A 252 -1.37 -10.31 -1.18
C LEU A 252 -1.67 -10.05 0.31
N GLY A 253 -2.44 -9.01 0.64
CA GLY A 253 -2.89 -8.75 1.99
C GLY A 253 -3.72 -9.89 2.60
N SER A 254 -4.59 -10.52 1.82
CA SER A 254 -5.35 -11.73 2.21
C SER A 254 -4.43 -12.93 2.44
N GLN A 255 -3.41 -13.14 1.60
CA GLN A 255 -2.44 -14.22 1.83
C GLN A 255 -1.66 -14.02 3.14
N ILE A 256 -1.20 -12.79 3.39
CA ILE A 256 -0.50 -12.45 4.64
C ILE A 256 -1.43 -12.63 5.86
N TYR A 257 -2.74 -12.39 5.73
CA TYR A 257 -3.68 -12.64 6.82
C TYR A 257 -3.67 -14.11 7.26
N TRP A 258 -3.75 -15.04 6.31
CA TRP A 258 -3.73 -16.48 6.59
C TRP A 258 -2.38 -16.93 7.15
N GLU A 259 -1.26 -16.39 6.65
CA GLU A 259 0.06 -16.62 7.26
C GLU A 259 0.12 -16.16 8.72
N LYS A 260 -0.51 -15.02 9.06
CA LYS A 260 -0.60 -14.52 10.45
C LYS A 260 -1.46 -15.42 11.32
N ILE A 261 -2.55 -15.98 10.80
CA ILE A 261 -3.37 -16.99 11.49
C ILE A 261 -2.52 -18.24 11.80
N ASP A 262 -1.80 -18.76 10.81
CA ASP A 262 -0.98 -19.96 11.00
C ASP A 262 0.18 -19.71 11.97
N GLN A 263 0.80 -18.53 11.89
CA GLN A 263 1.78 -18.09 12.86
C GLN A 263 1.20 -18.04 14.28
N PHE A 264 0.01 -17.47 14.45
CA PHE A 264 -0.69 -17.43 15.75
C PHE A 264 -0.95 -18.84 16.29
N ARG A 265 -1.47 -19.76 15.46
CA ARG A 265 -1.73 -21.15 15.84
C ARG A 265 -0.47 -21.86 16.30
N ARG A 266 0.62 -21.79 15.52
CA ARG A 266 1.90 -22.41 15.87
C ARG A 266 2.47 -21.86 17.17
N MET A 267 2.46 -20.54 17.35
CA MET A 267 3.02 -19.90 18.54
C MET A 267 2.17 -20.08 19.80
N THR A 268 0.88 -20.42 19.65
CA THR A 268 -0.02 -20.72 20.77
C THR A 268 -0.30 -22.22 20.93
N ASN A 269 0.44 -23.06 20.21
CA ASN A 269 0.35 -24.52 20.24
C ASN A 269 -1.08 -25.05 19.98
N ARG A 270 -1.76 -24.45 19.00
CA ARG A 270 -3.08 -24.86 18.51
C ARG A 270 -2.96 -25.75 17.27
N SER A 271 -4.00 -26.52 16.98
CA SER A 271 -4.06 -27.30 15.74
C SER A 271 -4.18 -26.39 14.51
N GLU A 272 -3.83 -26.93 13.33
CA GLU A 272 -3.81 -26.19 12.06
C GLU A 272 -5.21 -25.76 11.60
N ASP A 273 -6.26 -26.43 12.09
CA ASP A 273 -7.67 -26.17 11.78
C ASP A 273 -8.38 -25.35 12.87
N ASP A 274 -7.74 -25.08 14.01
CA ASP A 274 -8.38 -24.37 15.11
C ASP A 274 -8.75 -22.93 14.70
N LEU A 275 -10.02 -22.57 14.83
CA LEU A 275 -10.56 -21.23 14.59
C LEU A 275 -11.25 -20.67 15.85
N ASN A 276 -11.02 -21.29 17.02
CA ASN A 276 -11.59 -20.86 18.30
C ASN A 276 -10.83 -19.69 18.94
N PHE A 277 -10.59 -18.65 18.16
CA PHE A 277 -10.03 -17.36 18.56
C PHE A 277 -10.59 -16.26 17.68
N SER A 278 -10.60 -15.02 18.16
CA SER A 278 -11.18 -13.86 17.46
C SER A 278 -10.13 -13.06 16.68
N GLU A 279 -10.60 -12.18 15.79
CA GLU A 279 -9.73 -11.19 15.13
C GLU A 279 -9.12 -10.21 16.14
N GLN A 280 -9.83 -9.91 17.23
CA GLN A 280 -9.29 -9.12 18.34
C GLN A 280 -8.15 -9.86 19.08
N ASP A 281 -8.20 -11.18 19.19
CA ASP A 281 -7.12 -11.96 19.79
C ASP A 281 -5.85 -11.90 18.94
N LEU A 282 -5.99 -11.96 17.61
CA LEU A 282 -4.87 -11.75 16.68
C LEU A 282 -4.23 -10.37 16.88
N LEU A 283 -5.04 -9.31 16.99
CA LEU A 283 -4.54 -7.97 17.25
C LEU A 283 -3.79 -7.87 18.58
N ARG A 284 -4.35 -8.44 19.65
CA ARG A 284 -3.72 -8.44 20.99
C ARG A 284 -2.41 -9.23 21.02
N PHE A 285 -2.32 -10.28 20.22
CA PHE A 285 -1.13 -11.13 20.10
C PHE A 285 0.00 -10.42 19.35
N PHE A 286 -0.28 -9.92 18.15
CA PHE A 286 0.68 -9.22 17.31
C PHE A 286 0.76 -7.73 17.65
N ARG A 287 1.25 -7.46 18.86
CA ARG A 287 1.40 -6.10 19.37
C ARG A 287 2.21 -5.25 18.39
N GLY A 288 1.64 -4.12 17.99
CA GLY A 288 2.33 -3.11 17.16
C GLY A 288 2.18 -3.27 15.67
N GLU A 289 1.52 -4.35 15.25
CA GLU A 289 1.08 -4.58 13.88
C GLU A 289 -0.44 -4.41 13.75
N HIS A 290 -1.08 -3.70 14.69
CA HIS A 290 -2.55 -3.61 14.75
C HIS A 290 -3.15 -3.05 13.45
N ARG A 291 -2.50 -2.02 12.88
CA ARG A 291 -2.97 -1.37 11.66
C ARG A 291 -2.84 -2.31 10.46
N GLU A 292 -1.73 -3.03 10.38
CA GLU A 292 -1.42 -4.00 9.34
C GLU A 292 -2.40 -5.17 9.38
N ILE A 293 -2.64 -5.74 10.56
CA ILE A 293 -3.56 -6.88 10.73
C ILE A 293 -4.99 -6.47 10.45
N LYS A 294 -5.45 -5.32 10.95
CA LYS A 294 -6.77 -4.78 10.61
C LYS A 294 -6.92 -4.61 9.09
N ARG A 295 -5.87 -4.15 8.41
CA ARG A 295 -5.84 -4.09 6.95
C ARG A 295 -5.94 -5.48 6.31
N TYR A 296 -5.15 -6.46 6.77
CA TYR A 296 -5.12 -7.81 6.20
C TYR A 296 -6.45 -8.56 6.38
N ILE A 297 -7.11 -8.41 7.53
CA ILE A 297 -8.47 -8.92 7.77
C ILE A 297 -9.43 -8.37 6.71
N LEU A 298 -9.45 -7.05 6.51
CA LEU A 298 -10.35 -6.44 5.53
C LEU A 298 -9.99 -6.83 4.10
N ASP A 299 -8.71 -7.02 3.82
CA ASP A 299 -8.24 -7.48 2.52
C ASP A 299 -8.67 -8.93 2.24
N ASP A 300 -8.74 -9.80 3.25
CA ASP A 300 -9.36 -11.13 3.16
C ASP A 300 -10.85 -11.05 2.82
N VAL A 301 -11.62 -10.22 3.54
CA VAL A 301 -13.07 -10.07 3.26
C VAL A 301 -13.31 -9.56 1.85
N ARG A 302 -12.61 -8.51 1.43
CA ARG A 302 -12.72 -7.95 0.07
C ARG A 302 -12.36 -8.98 -0.99
N THR A 303 -11.26 -9.71 -0.79
CA THR A 303 -10.77 -10.71 -1.72
C THR A 303 -11.76 -11.87 -1.85
N ALA A 304 -12.27 -12.36 -0.72
CA ALA A 304 -13.26 -13.44 -0.68
C ALA A 304 -14.56 -13.05 -1.41
N VAL A 305 -14.99 -11.78 -1.32
CA VAL A 305 -16.20 -11.31 -2.00
C VAL A 305 -15.96 -11.11 -3.51
N ILE A 306 -14.93 -10.35 -3.90
CA ILE A 306 -14.74 -9.99 -5.32
C ILE A 306 -14.27 -11.17 -6.17
N HIS A 307 -13.51 -12.11 -5.59
CA HIS A 307 -13.03 -13.29 -6.30
C HIS A 307 -13.93 -14.51 -6.10
N ASN A 308 -15.02 -14.40 -5.35
CA ASN A 308 -16.00 -15.48 -5.22
C ASN A 308 -16.43 -15.98 -6.62
N PRO A 309 -16.38 -17.29 -6.91
CA PRO A 309 -16.78 -17.83 -8.21
C PRO A 309 -18.21 -17.49 -8.61
N GLU A 310 -19.10 -17.35 -7.64
CA GLU A 310 -20.52 -17.01 -7.84
C GLU A 310 -20.75 -15.51 -8.02
N ASN A 311 -19.73 -14.65 -7.88
CA ASN A 311 -19.87 -13.20 -8.03
C ASN A 311 -19.91 -12.80 -9.51
N ARG A 312 -21.12 -12.67 -10.04
CA ARG A 312 -21.42 -12.28 -11.43
C ARG A 312 -21.01 -10.85 -11.75
N LEU A 313 -20.91 -9.97 -10.74
CA LEU A 313 -20.48 -8.59 -10.98
C LEU A 313 -18.98 -8.51 -11.34
N LYS A 314 -18.19 -9.49 -10.91
CA LYS A 314 -16.75 -9.61 -11.18
C LYS A 314 -16.42 -9.48 -12.67
N ASP A 315 -17.26 -10.02 -13.55
CA ASP A 315 -17.06 -10.00 -15.00
C ASP A 315 -17.09 -8.58 -15.57
N TYR A 316 -17.76 -7.64 -14.89
CA TYR A 316 -17.88 -6.24 -15.27
C TYR A 316 -16.89 -5.32 -14.53
N VAL A 317 -15.96 -5.87 -13.75
CA VAL A 317 -14.95 -5.12 -12.99
C VAL A 317 -13.57 -5.21 -13.65
N GLU A 318 -12.97 -4.04 -13.87
CA GLU A 318 -11.58 -3.88 -14.29
C GLU A 318 -10.64 -3.75 -13.09
N PHE A 319 -9.71 -4.69 -12.98
CA PHE A 319 -8.80 -4.84 -11.83
C PHE A 319 -7.49 -4.05 -11.99
N SER A 320 -6.96 -3.97 -13.21
CA SER A 320 -5.68 -3.32 -13.53
C SER A 320 -5.81 -1.80 -13.67
N GLY A 321 -7.04 -1.29 -13.79
CA GLY A 321 -7.36 0.13 -13.94
C GLY A 321 -6.93 0.75 -15.26
N ARG A 322 -6.55 -0.07 -16.26
CA ARG A 322 -6.02 0.40 -17.56
C ARG A 322 -6.93 0.08 -18.75
N SER A 323 -7.73 -0.99 -18.69
CA SER A 323 -8.69 -1.33 -19.74
C SER A 323 -9.92 -0.42 -19.69
N LYS A 324 -10.58 -0.28 -20.84
CA LYS A 324 -11.84 0.46 -21.02
C LYS A 324 -12.97 -0.45 -21.51
N GLU A 325 -12.72 -1.76 -21.52
CA GLU A 325 -13.66 -2.79 -21.97
C GLU A 325 -14.75 -3.05 -20.94
N LYS A 326 -14.45 -2.82 -19.66
CA LYS A 326 -15.40 -3.05 -18.56
C LYS A 326 -15.93 -1.72 -18.00
N PRO A 327 -17.17 -1.72 -17.48
CA PRO A 327 -17.80 -0.47 -17.07
C PRO A 327 -17.45 -0.06 -15.63
N LEU A 328 -17.03 -0.99 -14.77
CA LEU A 328 -16.64 -0.71 -13.39
C LEU A 328 -15.14 -0.84 -13.19
N SER A 329 -14.57 0.00 -12.33
CA SER A 329 -13.21 -0.18 -11.83
C SER A 329 -13.22 -0.87 -10.47
N TYR A 330 -12.15 -1.58 -10.11
CA TYR A 330 -12.01 -2.10 -8.74
C TYR A 330 -12.09 -0.98 -7.68
N SER A 331 -11.59 0.22 -8.00
CA SER A 331 -11.73 1.38 -7.11
C SER A 331 -13.18 1.81 -6.89
N THR A 332 -14.04 1.63 -7.89
CA THR A 332 -15.48 1.90 -7.75
C THR A 332 -16.08 0.93 -6.72
N ILE A 333 -15.75 -0.37 -6.80
CA ILE A 333 -16.21 -1.38 -5.84
C ILE A 333 -15.73 -1.05 -4.41
N GLU A 334 -14.45 -0.68 -4.25
CA GLU A 334 -13.89 -0.31 -2.93
C GLU A 334 -14.64 0.88 -2.28
N LYS A 335 -14.99 1.90 -3.06
CA LYS A 335 -15.61 3.14 -2.55
C LYS A 335 -17.13 3.08 -2.44
N THR A 336 -17.75 2.05 -3.02
CA THR A 336 -19.20 1.84 -2.99
C THR A 336 -19.51 0.65 -2.10
N PHE A 337 -19.63 -0.56 -2.66
CA PHE A 337 -19.98 -1.79 -1.93
C PHE A 337 -19.17 -1.98 -0.64
N PHE A 338 -17.84 -1.98 -0.75
CA PHE A 338 -16.98 -2.28 0.41
C PHE A 338 -16.97 -1.17 1.45
N ALA A 339 -17.15 0.09 1.02
CA ALA A 339 -17.18 1.22 1.93
C ALA A 339 -18.46 1.25 2.78
N PHE A 340 -19.59 0.83 2.21
CA PHE A 340 -20.89 0.79 2.86
C PHE A 340 -21.11 -0.46 3.70
N PHE A 341 -20.74 -1.64 3.19
CA PHE A 341 -21.29 -2.90 3.68
C PHE A 341 -20.29 -3.86 4.32
N ILE A 342 -18.98 -3.56 4.28
CA ILE A 342 -17.98 -4.32 5.04
C ILE A 342 -17.77 -3.64 6.41
N ASN A 343 -18.00 -4.40 7.48
CA ASN A 343 -17.68 -3.99 8.84
C ASN A 343 -16.17 -3.84 8.97
N LYS A 344 -15.73 -2.61 9.23
CA LYS A 344 -14.31 -2.27 9.35
C LYS A 344 -13.71 -2.74 10.68
N GLU A 345 -14.54 -3.05 11.67
CA GLU A 345 -14.06 -3.43 12.99
C GLU A 345 -13.74 -4.93 13.09
N PRO A 346 -12.63 -5.30 13.75
CA PRO A 346 -12.28 -6.69 14.01
C PRO A 346 -13.33 -7.37 14.88
N MET A 347 -13.73 -8.59 14.50
CA MET A 347 -14.63 -9.42 15.28
C MET A 347 -14.07 -9.72 16.67
N SER A 348 -14.92 -9.56 17.69
CA SER A 348 -14.67 -10.00 19.06
C SER A 348 -15.01 -11.48 19.30
N MET A 349 -15.87 -12.05 18.46
CA MET A 349 -16.25 -13.46 18.54
C MET A 349 -15.21 -14.35 17.86
N PRO A 350 -15.08 -15.64 18.26
CA PRO A 350 -14.22 -16.59 17.58
C PRO A 350 -14.53 -16.71 16.08
N LEU A 351 -13.52 -16.97 15.26
CA LEU A 351 -13.69 -17.19 13.82
C LEU A 351 -14.59 -18.41 13.53
N SER A 352 -14.61 -19.41 14.42
CA SER A 352 -15.51 -20.56 14.37
C SER A 352 -16.96 -20.27 14.79
N TYR A 353 -17.23 -19.10 15.37
CA TYR A 353 -18.53 -18.78 15.95
C TYR A 353 -19.66 -18.96 14.93
N LYS A 354 -20.59 -19.88 15.23
CA LYS A 354 -21.74 -20.24 14.38
C LYS A 354 -21.38 -20.64 12.93
N LEU A 355 -20.14 -21.07 12.69
CA LEU A 355 -19.67 -21.43 11.34
C LEU A 355 -20.41 -22.66 10.80
N GLU A 356 -20.61 -23.67 11.63
CA GLU A 356 -21.27 -24.94 11.24
C GLU A 356 -22.73 -24.78 10.82
N VAL A 357 -23.42 -23.77 11.37
CA VAL A 357 -24.82 -23.46 11.05
C VAL A 357 -24.96 -22.36 10.00
N GLY A 358 -23.84 -21.89 9.42
CA GLY A 358 -23.83 -20.84 8.39
C GLY A 358 -24.26 -19.47 8.90
N GLU A 359 -24.13 -19.19 10.20
CA GLU A 359 -24.51 -17.91 10.81
C GLU A 359 -23.29 -17.16 11.37
N ASN A 360 -22.09 -17.51 10.93
CA ASN A 360 -20.89 -16.74 11.26
C ASN A 360 -21.02 -15.32 10.68
N PRO A 361 -20.84 -14.25 11.48
CA PRO A 361 -21.01 -12.88 11.02
C PRO A 361 -20.17 -12.49 9.80
N ARG A 362 -18.90 -12.94 9.70
CA ARG A 362 -18.06 -12.66 8.51
C ARG A 362 -18.48 -13.48 7.31
N GLN A 363 -18.88 -14.72 7.53
CA GLN A 363 -19.37 -15.56 6.44
C GLN A 363 -20.66 -14.98 5.85
N LEU A 364 -21.61 -14.60 6.71
CA LEU A 364 -22.83 -13.89 6.30
C LEU A 364 -22.50 -12.60 5.56
N GLU A 365 -21.57 -11.80 6.07
CA GLU A 365 -21.16 -10.57 5.39
C GLU A 365 -20.61 -10.82 3.99
N LYS A 366 -19.74 -11.82 3.83
CA LYS A 366 -19.19 -12.22 2.54
C LYS A 366 -20.28 -12.69 1.57
N GLU A 367 -21.11 -13.64 2.00
CA GLU A 367 -22.16 -14.26 1.18
C GLU A 367 -23.25 -13.27 0.77
N GLN A 368 -23.75 -12.47 1.72
CA GLN A 368 -24.78 -11.49 1.45
C GLN A 368 -24.28 -10.38 0.54
N LEU A 369 -23.00 -9.98 0.67
CA LEU A 369 -22.43 -8.98 -0.22
C LEU A 369 -22.27 -9.52 -1.65
N VAL A 370 -21.88 -10.78 -1.81
CA VAL A 370 -21.91 -11.46 -3.12
C VAL A 370 -23.33 -11.48 -3.69
N LYS A 371 -24.35 -11.80 -2.88
CA LYS A 371 -25.76 -11.77 -3.31
C LYS A 371 -26.21 -10.37 -3.76
N LEU A 372 -25.86 -9.32 -3.02
CA LEU A 372 -26.13 -7.93 -3.44
C LEU A 372 -25.44 -7.60 -4.77
N MET A 373 -24.16 -7.95 -4.92
CA MET A 373 -23.40 -7.71 -6.15
C MET A 373 -24.01 -8.46 -7.34
N ASN A 374 -24.52 -9.68 -7.13
CA ASN A 374 -25.24 -10.45 -8.15
C ASN A 374 -26.57 -9.80 -8.56
N ILE A 375 -27.33 -9.26 -7.60
CA ILE A 375 -28.55 -8.49 -7.93
C ILE A 375 -28.19 -7.28 -8.80
N VAL A 376 -27.14 -6.53 -8.45
CA VAL A 376 -26.68 -5.41 -9.27
C VAL A 376 -26.23 -5.88 -10.65
N ALA A 377 -25.51 -6.99 -10.74
CA ALA A 377 -25.10 -7.60 -12.00
C ALA A 377 -26.31 -7.90 -12.90
N GLU A 378 -27.32 -8.57 -12.36
CA GLU A 378 -28.52 -8.99 -13.08
C GLU A 378 -29.41 -7.81 -13.51
N GLU A 379 -29.64 -6.87 -12.60
CA GLU A 379 -30.54 -5.75 -12.87
C GLU A 379 -29.91 -4.70 -13.79
N ILE A 380 -28.57 -4.57 -13.83
CA ILE A 380 -27.89 -3.50 -14.60
C ILE A 380 -27.09 -4.01 -15.80
N TYR A 381 -26.41 -5.16 -15.70
CA TYR A 381 -25.34 -5.52 -16.64
C TYR A 381 -25.61 -6.79 -17.47
N VAL A 382 -26.10 -7.86 -16.84
CA VAL A 382 -26.30 -9.16 -17.49
C VAL A 382 -27.29 -9.01 -18.66
N GLY A 383 -26.83 -9.36 -19.87
CA GLY A 383 -27.61 -9.23 -21.10
C GLY A 383 -27.88 -7.80 -21.55
N LYS A 384 -27.33 -6.79 -20.86
CA LYS A 384 -27.57 -5.35 -21.09
C LYS A 384 -26.30 -4.60 -21.47
N TYR A 385 -25.15 -5.04 -20.95
CA TYR A 385 -23.85 -4.46 -21.28
C TYR A 385 -23.15 -5.24 -22.38
N ASP A 386 -22.89 -4.55 -23.50
CA ASP A 386 -22.07 -5.04 -24.60
C ASP A 386 -20.57 -4.76 -24.39
N PHE A 387 -19.76 -5.82 -24.35
CA PHE A 387 -18.30 -5.72 -24.19
C PHE A 387 -17.58 -5.24 -25.45
N ASP A 388 -18.13 -5.47 -26.64
CA ASP A 388 -17.53 -5.04 -27.90
C ASP A 388 -17.66 -3.51 -28.08
N LEU A 389 -18.76 -2.93 -27.59
CA LEU A 389 -18.94 -1.47 -27.55
C LEU A 389 -18.07 -0.80 -26.48
N GLY A 390 -17.89 -1.47 -25.33
CA GLY A 390 -17.08 -1.00 -24.21
C GLY A 390 -17.61 0.29 -23.55
N SER A 391 -16.90 0.84 -22.56
CA SER A 391 -17.34 2.04 -21.82
C SER A 391 -16.72 3.35 -22.32
N TYR A 392 -15.81 3.29 -23.31
CA TYR A 392 -14.97 4.43 -23.67
C TYR A 392 -15.74 5.56 -24.36
N ARG A 393 -15.68 6.76 -23.76
CA ARG A 393 -16.18 8.02 -24.33
C ARG A 393 -17.64 7.96 -24.79
N ILE A 394 -18.48 7.19 -24.09
CA ILE A 394 -19.87 6.94 -24.49
C ILE A 394 -20.67 8.24 -24.72
N GLU A 395 -20.50 9.27 -23.87
CA GLU A 395 -21.20 10.55 -24.04
C GLU A 395 -20.68 11.36 -25.23
N GLU A 396 -19.41 11.19 -25.62
CA GLU A 396 -18.88 11.81 -26.84
C GLU A 396 -19.42 11.12 -28.09
N LYS A 397 -19.47 9.78 -28.08
CA LYS A 397 -20.09 8.96 -29.14
C LYS A 397 -21.56 9.32 -29.31
N LEU A 398 -22.31 9.43 -28.22
CA LEU A 398 -23.71 9.84 -28.21
C LEU A 398 -23.90 11.24 -28.83
N ARG A 399 -23.05 12.22 -28.47
CA ARG A 399 -23.08 13.58 -29.07
C ARG A 399 -22.74 13.60 -30.56
N LYS A 400 -21.94 12.65 -31.04
CA LYS A 400 -21.61 12.48 -32.46
C LYS A 400 -22.73 11.79 -33.26
N GLY A 401 -23.81 11.38 -32.60
CA GLY A 401 -24.94 10.69 -33.23
C GLY A 401 -24.68 9.21 -33.50
N GLU A 402 -23.70 8.59 -32.83
CA GLU A 402 -23.51 7.14 -32.89
C GLU A 402 -24.72 6.43 -32.26
N ASP A 403 -25.17 5.36 -32.91
CA ASP A 403 -26.28 4.56 -32.39
C ASP A 403 -25.78 3.62 -31.29
N ILE A 404 -26.18 3.90 -30.06
CA ILE A 404 -25.82 3.15 -28.87
C ILE A 404 -27.10 2.49 -28.33
N PRO A 405 -27.12 1.16 -28.10
CA PRO A 405 -28.29 0.51 -27.51
C PRO A 405 -28.64 1.09 -26.13
N ASP A 406 -29.94 1.28 -25.89
CA ASP A 406 -30.46 1.89 -24.66
C ASP A 406 -30.03 1.13 -23.39
N ASP A 407 -30.05 -0.21 -23.43
CA ASP A 407 -29.63 -1.04 -22.32
C ASP A 407 -28.13 -0.86 -21.99
N HIS A 408 -27.29 -0.72 -23.01
CA HIS A 408 -25.86 -0.50 -22.84
C HIS A 408 -25.57 0.91 -22.32
N LEU A 409 -26.27 1.93 -22.85
CA LEU A 409 -26.16 3.31 -22.36
C LEU A 409 -26.55 3.41 -20.89
N ARG A 410 -27.65 2.75 -20.51
CA ARG A 410 -28.12 2.65 -19.12
C ARG A 410 -27.07 2.00 -18.23
N ALA A 411 -26.53 0.85 -18.65
CA ALA A 411 -25.51 0.14 -17.91
C ALA A 411 -24.30 1.04 -17.61
N ILE A 412 -23.76 1.74 -18.61
CA ILE A 412 -22.58 2.61 -18.44
C ILE A 412 -22.88 3.79 -17.51
N ARG A 413 -24.02 4.46 -17.68
CA ARG A 413 -24.38 5.60 -16.83
C ARG A 413 -24.55 5.17 -15.37
N LEU A 414 -25.18 4.03 -15.12
CA LEU A 414 -25.31 3.46 -13.78
C LEU A 414 -23.97 3.01 -13.16
N SER A 415 -22.95 2.75 -13.97
CA SER A 415 -21.60 2.36 -13.48
C SER A 415 -20.77 3.51 -12.92
N ARG A 416 -21.18 4.77 -13.10
CA ARG A 416 -20.42 5.89 -12.54
C ARG A 416 -20.39 5.79 -11.02
N GLU A 417 -19.20 5.98 -10.46
CA GLU A 417 -18.91 5.81 -9.03
C GLU A 417 -19.91 6.59 -8.16
N GLU A 418 -20.17 7.85 -8.52
CA GLU A 418 -21.07 8.74 -7.79
C GLU A 418 -22.56 8.37 -7.88
N ILE A 419 -22.99 7.73 -8.96
CA ILE A 419 -24.37 7.25 -9.13
C ILE A 419 -24.54 5.96 -8.33
N LEU A 420 -23.63 5.00 -8.54
CA LEU A 420 -23.67 3.72 -7.84
C LEU A 420 -23.58 3.91 -6.32
N TYR A 421 -22.75 4.84 -5.85
CA TYR A 421 -22.69 5.25 -4.45
C TYR A 421 -24.07 5.64 -3.91
N ASN A 422 -24.80 6.48 -4.65
CA ASN A 422 -26.13 6.95 -4.25
C ASN A 422 -27.21 5.87 -4.37
N ILE A 423 -27.11 4.94 -5.32
CA ILE A 423 -28.00 3.76 -5.39
C ILE A 423 -27.80 2.89 -4.15
N LEU A 424 -26.56 2.60 -3.77
CA LEU A 424 -26.26 1.80 -2.60
C LEU A 424 -26.63 2.52 -1.28
N ARG A 425 -26.66 3.86 -1.26
CA ARG A 425 -27.26 4.62 -0.16
C ARG A 425 -28.75 4.27 0.02
N TYR A 426 -29.53 4.22 -1.06
CA TYR A 426 -30.95 3.80 -0.97
C TYR A 426 -31.09 2.34 -0.54
N VAL A 427 -30.20 1.45 -1.00
CA VAL A 427 -30.17 0.04 -0.53
C VAL A 427 -29.92 -0.02 0.97
N ARG A 428 -28.92 0.71 1.49
CA ARG A 428 -28.64 0.80 2.92
C ARG A 428 -29.86 1.31 3.69
N ASP A 429 -30.46 2.41 3.24
CA ASP A 429 -31.58 3.04 3.93
C ASP A 429 -32.84 2.14 3.90
N CYS A 430 -33.04 1.37 2.82
CA CYS A 430 -34.04 0.31 2.72
C CYS A 430 -33.86 -0.77 3.80
N ILE A 431 -32.63 -1.28 3.96
CA ILE A 431 -32.31 -2.29 4.96
C ILE A 431 -32.57 -1.75 6.36
N LYS A 432 -32.06 -0.55 6.68
CA LYS A 432 -32.25 0.07 8.00
C LYS A 432 -33.72 0.29 8.32
N ARG A 433 -34.49 0.79 7.35
CA ARG A 433 -35.92 1.04 7.53
C ARG A 433 -36.67 -0.25 7.86
N TYR A 434 -36.38 -1.36 7.19
CA TYR A 434 -37.03 -2.63 7.48
C TYR A 434 -36.75 -3.11 8.90
N TYR A 435 -35.50 -3.08 9.35
CA TYR A 435 -35.19 -3.50 10.72
C TYR A 435 -35.87 -2.60 11.76
N LEU A 436 -35.89 -1.30 11.51
CA LEU A 436 -36.56 -0.35 12.41
C LEU A 436 -38.07 -0.57 12.48
N MET A 437 -38.73 -0.72 11.33
CA MET A 437 -40.19 -0.74 11.24
C MET A 437 -40.79 -2.13 11.46
N ASN A 438 -40.13 -3.19 10.98
CA ASN A 438 -40.66 -4.54 11.00
C ASN A 438 -40.14 -5.37 12.18
N GLU A 439 -38.90 -5.13 12.62
CA GLU A 439 -38.31 -5.85 13.75
C GLU A 439 -38.18 -5.00 15.03
N GLY A 440 -38.44 -3.69 14.95
CA GLY A 440 -38.25 -2.77 16.07
C GLY A 440 -36.79 -2.64 16.51
N LYS A 441 -35.84 -2.98 15.62
CA LYS A 441 -34.40 -3.02 15.92
C LYS A 441 -33.68 -1.84 15.27
N VAL A 442 -32.83 -1.19 16.03
CA VAL A 442 -31.84 -0.25 15.52
C VAL A 442 -30.56 -1.05 15.22
N ILE A 443 -30.14 -1.05 13.96
CA ILE A 443 -28.89 -1.69 13.52
C ILE A 443 -27.91 -0.63 13.02
N GLU A 444 -26.66 -0.77 13.43
CA GLU A 444 -25.56 0.10 13.00
C GLU A 444 -25.16 -0.17 11.54
N ASP A 445 -24.76 0.88 10.82
CA ASP A 445 -24.40 0.79 9.39
C ASP A 445 -23.33 -0.27 9.13
N ASN A 446 -22.37 -0.43 10.04
CA ASN A 446 -21.27 -1.36 9.92
C ASN A 446 -21.65 -2.81 10.22
N GLU A 447 -22.83 -3.11 10.77
CA GLU A 447 -23.23 -4.47 11.14
C GLU A 447 -24.34 -5.03 10.22
N LEU A 448 -24.82 -4.25 9.26
CA LEU A 448 -25.96 -4.60 8.41
C LEU A 448 -25.79 -5.99 7.79
N PHE A 449 -24.69 -6.22 7.06
CA PHE A 449 -24.46 -7.46 6.33
C PHE A 449 -23.97 -8.62 7.21
N GLN A 450 -23.73 -8.39 8.50
CA GLN A 450 -23.41 -9.44 9.47
C GLN A 450 -24.66 -10.11 10.06
N ASN A 451 -25.84 -9.53 9.80
CA ASN A 451 -27.13 -10.08 10.19
C ASN A 451 -27.78 -10.73 8.98
N LYS A 452 -28.26 -11.97 9.13
CA LYS A 452 -28.91 -12.71 8.05
C LYS A 452 -30.20 -12.01 7.62
N PHE A 453 -30.27 -11.59 6.36
CA PHE A 453 -31.45 -10.97 5.78
C PHE A 453 -32.52 -12.02 5.43
N PRO A 454 -33.79 -11.76 5.77
CA PRO A 454 -34.90 -12.59 5.30
C PRO A 454 -35.12 -12.41 3.79
N ASP A 455 -35.77 -13.36 3.12
CA ASP A 455 -35.95 -13.31 1.66
C ASP A 455 -36.72 -12.06 1.20
N ILE A 456 -37.71 -11.62 1.97
CA ILE A 456 -38.45 -10.37 1.69
C ILE A 456 -37.54 -9.13 1.63
N MET A 457 -36.45 -9.11 2.41
CA MET A 457 -35.48 -8.03 2.36
C MET A 457 -34.74 -8.06 1.01
N TRP A 458 -34.36 -9.24 0.52
CA TRP A 458 -33.73 -9.37 -0.79
C TRP A 458 -34.65 -8.95 -1.93
N ASP A 459 -35.95 -9.23 -1.83
CA ASP A 459 -36.95 -8.75 -2.78
C ASP A 459 -37.03 -7.23 -2.77
N HIS A 460 -37.07 -6.60 -1.59
CA HIS A 460 -37.05 -5.15 -1.46
C HIS A 460 -35.78 -4.52 -2.06
N ILE A 461 -34.61 -5.06 -1.75
CA ILE A 461 -33.33 -4.61 -2.31
C ILE A 461 -33.36 -4.68 -3.84
N ARG A 462 -33.83 -5.81 -4.40
CA ARG A 462 -33.94 -6.00 -5.85
C ARG A 462 -34.90 -4.99 -6.48
N LYS A 463 -36.06 -4.75 -5.87
CA LYS A 463 -37.02 -3.74 -6.35
C LYS A 463 -36.41 -2.34 -6.37
N VAL A 464 -35.74 -1.92 -5.29
CA VAL A 464 -35.08 -0.60 -5.24
C VAL A 464 -34.07 -0.46 -6.38
N ILE A 465 -33.18 -1.44 -6.56
CA ILE A 465 -32.15 -1.40 -7.61
C ILE A 465 -32.80 -1.38 -9.00
N ARG A 466 -33.79 -2.25 -9.24
CA ARG A 466 -34.51 -2.35 -10.52
C ARG A 466 -35.25 -1.06 -10.85
N ASN A 467 -36.02 -0.52 -9.91
CA ASN A 467 -36.85 0.66 -10.13
C ASN A 467 -35.98 1.90 -10.38
N ILE A 468 -34.86 2.04 -9.68
CA ILE A 468 -33.88 3.09 -10.00
C ILE A 468 -33.26 2.83 -11.38
N ALA A 469 -32.85 1.60 -11.69
CA ALA A 469 -32.25 1.26 -12.99
C ALA A 469 -33.22 1.48 -14.16
N SER A 470 -34.55 1.36 -13.95
CA SER A 470 -35.56 1.59 -14.98
C SER A 470 -35.87 3.06 -15.27
N LEU A 471 -35.30 4.01 -14.52
CA LEU A 471 -35.61 5.42 -14.72
C LEU A 471 -35.26 5.87 -16.14
N PRO A 472 -36.13 6.63 -16.84
CA PRO A 472 -35.90 7.07 -18.21
C PRO A 472 -34.65 7.95 -18.40
N ILE A 473 -34.17 8.58 -17.33
CA ILE A 473 -32.99 9.47 -17.37
C ILE A 473 -31.75 8.78 -17.93
N TRP A 474 -31.60 7.47 -17.69
CA TRP A 474 -30.41 6.73 -18.12
C TRP A 474 -30.30 6.61 -19.63
N VAL A 475 -31.42 6.61 -20.34
CA VAL A 475 -31.45 6.52 -21.81
C VAL A 475 -31.75 7.87 -22.46
N ASN A 476 -31.89 8.94 -21.67
CA ASN A 476 -32.16 10.27 -22.19
C ASN A 476 -30.99 10.78 -23.04
N ARG A 477 -31.29 11.14 -24.31
CA ARG A 477 -30.32 11.60 -25.32
C ARG A 477 -30.32 13.11 -25.54
N ASP A 478 -31.12 13.87 -24.79
CA ASP A 478 -31.13 15.34 -24.87
C ASP A 478 -29.70 15.86 -24.59
N PRO A 479 -29.07 16.59 -25.53
CA PRO A 479 -27.72 17.10 -25.36
C PRO A 479 -27.54 18.00 -24.13
N THR A 480 -28.59 18.73 -23.73
CA THR A 480 -28.61 19.60 -22.57
C THR A 480 -28.48 18.80 -21.29
N ILE A 481 -29.28 17.73 -21.16
CA ILE A 481 -29.28 16.84 -20.00
C ILE A 481 -28.01 15.98 -19.99
N SER A 482 -27.62 15.40 -21.13
CA SER A 482 -26.38 14.64 -21.26
C SER A 482 -25.15 15.47 -20.86
N SER A 483 -25.05 16.72 -21.32
CA SER A 483 -23.96 17.61 -20.93
C SER A 483 -24.00 17.98 -19.45
N ALA A 484 -25.16 18.43 -18.95
CA ALA A 484 -25.31 18.90 -17.57
C ALA A 484 -25.08 17.80 -16.51
N VAL A 485 -25.55 16.58 -16.80
CA VAL A 485 -25.57 15.48 -15.83
C VAL A 485 -24.42 14.50 -16.07
N PHE A 486 -24.12 14.21 -17.33
CA PHE A 486 -23.18 13.16 -17.73
C PHE A 486 -21.89 13.67 -18.41
N GLY A 487 -21.75 14.97 -18.67
CA GLY A 487 -20.60 15.53 -19.40
C GLY A 487 -19.25 15.42 -18.68
N GLY A 488 -19.25 15.44 -17.35
CA GLY A 488 -18.06 15.29 -16.50
C GLY A 488 -18.31 14.35 -15.32
N LYS A 489 -17.25 14.06 -14.54
CA LYS A 489 -17.40 13.33 -13.27
C LYS A 489 -18.07 14.26 -12.25
N GLN A 490 -19.19 13.82 -11.69
CA GLN A 490 -19.91 14.57 -10.67
C GLN A 490 -19.53 14.12 -9.25
N THR A 491 -19.90 14.92 -8.25
CA THR A 491 -19.68 14.56 -6.84
C THR A 491 -20.79 13.67 -6.30
N TYR A 492 -20.56 13.05 -5.14
CA TYR A 492 -21.60 12.26 -4.45
C TYR A 492 -22.77 13.16 -4.05
N ASP A 493 -22.49 14.38 -3.59
CA ASP A 493 -23.52 15.36 -3.20
C ASP A 493 -24.35 15.85 -4.39
N PHE A 494 -23.76 15.95 -5.58
CA PHE A 494 -24.51 16.30 -6.80
C PHE A 494 -25.62 15.27 -7.07
N TRP A 495 -25.29 13.98 -7.10
CA TRP A 495 -26.28 12.93 -7.37
C TRP A 495 -27.22 12.68 -6.21
N LYS A 496 -26.75 12.90 -4.98
CA LYS A 496 -27.61 12.95 -3.80
C LYS A 496 -28.68 14.03 -3.99
N HIS A 497 -28.29 15.25 -4.37
CA HIS A 497 -29.22 16.34 -4.59
C HIS A 497 -30.21 16.02 -5.72
N VAL A 498 -29.72 15.49 -6.86
CA VAL A 498 -30.59 15.08 -7.97
C VAL A 498 -31.59 14.01 -7.55
N PHE A 499 -31.17 13.00 -6.80
CA PHE A 499 -32.10 11.97 -6.32
C PHE A 499 -33.06 12.49 -5.24
N ASP A 500 -32.64 13.42 -4.39
CA ASP A 500 -33.50 13.96 -3.34
C ASP A 500 -34.53 14.98 -3.88
N THR A 501 -34.19 15.76 -4.93
CA THR A 501 -35.04 16.87 -5.42
C THR A 501 -35.60 16.65 -6.83
N GLY A 502 -34.93 15.88 -7.66
CA GLY A 502 -35.18 15.76 -9.10
C GLY A 502 -34.49 16.81 -9.97
N TYR A 503 -33.72 17.73 -9.37
CA TYR A 503 -33.04 18.82 -10.08
C TYR A 503 -31.52 18.76 -9.87
N THR A 504 -30.74 19.27 -10.82
CA THR A 504 -29.33 19.56 -10.57
C THR A 504 -29.20 20.72 -9.58
N PRO A 505 -28.05 20.89 -8.90
CA PRO A 505 -27.78 22.07 -8.08
C PRO A 505 -27.86 23.40 -8.86
N SER A 506 -27.75 23.36 -10.18
CA SER A 506 -27.93 24.51 -11.08
C SER A 506 -29.37 24.74 -11.54
N GLY A 507 -30.34 23.94 -11.07
CA GLY A 507 -31.77 24.09 -11.36
C GLY A 507 -32.26 23.40 -12.63
N VAL A 508 -31.45 22.55 -13.28
CA VAL A 508 -31.89 21.77 -14.46
C VAL A 508 -32.76 20.61 -13.98
N ALA A 509 -33.96 20.47 -14.54
CA ALA A 509 -34.85 19.35 -14.23
C ALA A 509 -34.30 18.04 -14.82
N VAL A 510 -34.04 17.05 -13.95
CA VAL A 510 -33.49 15.73 -14.31
C VAL A 510 -34.53 14.64 -14.14
N LEU A 511 -35.31 14.71 -13.06
CA LEU A 511 -36.43 13.83 -12.75
C LEU A 511 -37.68 14.68 -12.49
N PRO A 512 -38.89 14.16 -12.74
CA PRO A 512 -40.13 14.89 -12.45
C PRO A 512 -40.30 15.27 -10.96
N ARG A 513 -39.75 14.43 -10.07
CA ARG A 513 -39.68 14.65 -8.62
C ARG A 513 -38.50 13.85 -8.04
N GLY A 514 -38.10 14.18 -6.82
CA GLY A 514 -37.14 13.37 -6.05
C GLY A 514 -37.62 11.94 -5.85
N LEU A 515 -36.68 11.01 -5.72
CA LEU A 515 -36.92 9.60 -5.47
C LEU A 515 -37.40 9.39 -4.03
N ASN A 516 -38.54 8.73 -3.89
CA ASN A 516 -39.09 8.31 -2.61
C ASN A 516 -38.92 6.80 -2.45
N LEU A 517 -38.46 6.35 -1.27
CA LEU A 517 -38.22 4.94 -1.01
C LEU A 517 -39.51 4.09 -1.06
N ASP A 518 -40.66 4.62 -0.68
CA ASP A 518 -41.95 3.92 -0.80
C ASP A 518 -42.30 3.63 -2.26
N ASP A 519 -42.16 4.63 -3.13
CA ASP A 519 -42.37 4.47 -4.57
C ASP A 519 -41.38 3.46 -5.20
N LEU A 520 -40.18 3.35 -4.64
CA LEU A 520 -39.17 2.39 -5.11
C LEU A 520 -39.44 0.96 -4.63
N LEU A 521 -40.31 0.75 -3.64
CA LEU A 521 -40.68 -0.56 -3.09
C LEU A 521 -41.97 -1.13 -3.67
N THR A 522 -42.77 -0.29 -4.33
CA THR A 522 -43.89 -0.73 -5.19
C THR A 522 -43.34 -1.33 -6.47
#